data_AF-A0A356KM47-F1
#
_entry.id   AF-A0A356KM47-F1
#
_cell.length_a   1.000
_cell.length_b   1.000
_cell.length_c   1.000
_cell.angle_alpha   90.00
_cell.angle_beta   90.00
_cell.angle_gamma   90.00
#
_symmetry.space_group_name_H-M   'P 1'
#
loop_
_entity.id
_entity.type
_entity.pdbx_description
1 polymer ?
#
loop_
_entity_poly.entity_id
_entity_poly.type
_entity_poly.pdbx_seq_one_letter_code
_entity_poly.pdbx_strand_id
1 'polypeptide(L)'
;MKLLVLQALYTQDYSYYFDWRDAFAAAPGAEVTTLDLARPGVAADAKRQIREHDAVVLLHSITADDLRWIKPLEPELRDRGRARLAVFVGNEYNAPRTHLGMKERIAFLNRVRPDLIASQLLAETAAWLYAEVPGARALSIPHALNPARFRPTLADAERPIDLGG
;
A
#
# COMPACT_ATOMS: atom_id res chain seq x y z
N MET A 1 13.14 6.94 12.66
CA MET A 1 12.25 5.75 12.69
C MET A 1 12.67 4.82 11.58
N LYS A 2 12.81 3.51 11.82
CA LYS A 2 13.08 2.52 10.78
C LYS A 2 11.78 2.07 10.13
N LEU A 3 11.66 2.30 8.82
CA LEU A 3 10.46 1.99 8.04
C LEU A 3 10.78 0.94 6.98
N LEU A 4 10.05 -0.18 7.00
CA LEU A 4 10.10 -1.18 5.96
C LEU A 4 8.95 -0.96 4.97
N VAL A 5 9.25 -0.83 3.69
CA VAL A 5 8.27 -0.73 2.61
C VAL A 5 8.33 -2.01 1.77
N LEU A 6 7.23 -2.75 1.72
CA LEU A 6 7.08 -3.97 0.93
C LEU A 6 6.24 -3.69 -0.31
N GLN A 7 6.75 -4.12 -1.47
CA GLN A 7 6.11 -3.96 -2.77
C GLN A 7 6.39 -5.16 -3.68
N ALA A 8 5.76 -5.19 -4.84
CA ALA A 8 6.11 -6.11 -5.92
C ALA A 8 6.19 -5.36 -7.24
N LEU A 9 7.36 -5.34 -7.86
CA LEU A 9 7.57 -4.72 -9.17
C LEU A 9 7.55 -5.81 -10.25
N TYR A 10 6.35 -6.18 -10.69
CA TYR A 10 6.14 -7.21 -11.71
C TYR A 10 5.83 -6.63 -13.10
N THR A 11 5.52 -5.33 -13.20
CA THR A 11 5.44 -4.58 -14.47
C THR A 11 6.08 -3.19 -14.31
N GLN A 12 6.69 -2.67 -15.37
CA GLN A 12 7.32 -1.34 -15.38
C GLN A 12 6.35 -0.25 -15.85
N ASP A 13 5.17 -0.62 -16.36
CA ASP A 13 4.34 0.26 -17.20
C ASP A 13 3.37 1.15 -16.42
N TYR A 14 3.29 1.00 -15.09
CA TYR A 14 2.34 1.74 -14.25
C TYR A 14 3.06 2.71 -13.32
N SER A 15 3.02 3.99 -13.68
CA SER A 15 3.69 5.08 -12.95
C SER A 15 3.28 5.19 -11.48
N TYR A 16 2.05 4.78 -11.13
CA TYR A 16 1.49 4.87 -9.79
C TYR A 16 2.11 3.90 -8.77
N TYR A 17 2.77 2.81 -9.20
CA TYR A 17 3.49 1.91 -8.28
C TYR A 17 4.66 2.59 -7.60
N PHE A 18 5.24 3.60 -8.25
CA PHE A 18 6.43 4.27 -7.77
C PHE A 18 6.12 5.45 -6.85
N ASP A 19 4.92 6.01 -6.90
CA ASP A 19 4.62 7.27 -6.20
C ASP A 19 4.68 7.14 -4.68
N TRP A 20 3.99 6.16 -4.13
CA TRP A 20 4.01 5.93 -2.68
C TRP A 20 5.39 5.47 -2.21
N ARG A 21 6.08 4.65 -3.01
CA ARG A 21 7.47 4.26 -2.73
C ARG A 21 8.38 5.48 -2.65
N ASP A 22 8.33 6.36 -3.64
CA ASP A 22 9.17 7.56 -3.73
C ASP A 22 8.81 8.54 -2.60
N ALA A 23 7.52 8.69 -2.27
CA ALA A 23 7.06 9.50 -1.15
C ALA A 23 7.59 8.99 0.20
N PHE A 24 7.58 7.67 0.44
CA PHE A 24 8.18 7.10 1.65
C PHE A 24 9.69 7.28 1.65
N ALA A 25 10.38 7.00 0.54
CA ALA A 25 11.83 7.16 0.44
C ALA A 25 12.30 8.61 0.71
N ALA A 26 11.47 9.60 0.35
CA ALA A 26 11.72 11.01 0.61
C ALA A 26 11.24 11.51 1.99
N ALA A 27 10.63 10.64 2.82
CA ALA A 27 10.05 11.05 4.09
C ALA A 27 11.13 11.49 5.10
N PRO A 28 11.10 12.74 5.59
CA PRO A 28 12.10 13.23 6.52
C PRO A 28 12.01 12.49 7.86
N GLY A 29 13.16 12.07 8.41
CA GLY A 29 13.25 11.40 9.72
C GLY A 29 12.95 9.89 9.71
N ALA A 30 12.69 9.31 8.54
CA ALA A 30 12.58 7.86 8.35
C ALA A 30 13.86 7.29 7.71
N GLU A 31 14.40 6.22 8.28
CA GLU A 31 15.37 5.35 7.62
C GLU A 31 14.56 4.27 6.89
N VAL A 32 14.48 4.37 5.56
CA VAL A 32 13.54 3.58 4.76
C VAL A 32 14.26 2.46 4.04
N THR A 33 13.86 1.21 4.34
CA THR A 33 14.25 0.04 3.57
C THR A 33 13.11 -0.37 2.66
N THR A 34 13.34 -0.50 1.36
CA THR A 34 12.34 -0.99 0.41
C THR A 34 12.72 -2.37 -0.11
N LEU A 35 11.81 -3.32 0.01
CA LEU A 35 11.98 -4.68 -0.51
C LEU A 35 10.94 -4.99 -1.59
N ASP A 36 11.43 -5.52 -2.70
CA ASP A 36 10.61 -6.03 -3.79
C ASP A 36 10.43 -7.54 -3.63
N LEU A 37 9.22 -7.95 -3.22
CA LEU A 37 8.86 -9.34 -2.97
C LEU A 37 8.76 -10.17 -4.25
N ALA A 38 8.71 -9.54 -5.43
CA ALA A 38 8.77 -10.25 -6.70
C ALA A 38 10.17 -10.80 -6.99
N ARG A 39 11.22 -10.28 -6.32
CA ARG A 39 12.60 -10.75 -6.50
C ARG A 39 12.83 -12.08 -5.76
N PRO A 40 13.46 -13.08 -6.40
CA PRO A 40 13.81 -14.34 -5.75
C PRO A 40 14.66 -14.13 -4.50
N GLY A 41 14.35 -14.87 -3.44
CA GLY A 41 15.10 -14.84 -2.17
C GLY A 41 14.76 -13.69 -1.22
N VAL A 42 14.05 -12.64 -1.67
CA VAL A 42 13.74 -11.47 -0.84
C VAL A 42 12.72 -11.77 0.26
N ALA A 43 11.85 -12.78 0.08
CA ALA A 43 10.88 -13.15 1.10
C ALA A 43 11.53 -13.56 2.44
N ALA A 44 12.67 -14.26 2.42
CA ALA A 44 13.39 -14.63 3.64
C ALA A 44 13.95 -13.39 4.35
N ASP A 45 14.43 -12.42 3.58
CA ASP A 45 14.91 -11.15 4.10
C ASP A 45 13.78 -10.33 4.72
N ALA A 46 12.64 -10.24 4.04
CA ALA A 46 11.44 -9.55 4.52
C ALA A 46 10.95 -10.11 5.86
N LYS A 47 10.93 -11.44 6.03
CA LYS A 47 10.56 -12.09 7.31
C LYS A 47 11.39 -11.58 8.49
N ARG A 48 12.71 -11.45 8.28
CA ARG A 48 13.62 -10.93 9.29
C ARG A 48 13.37 -9.44 9.54
N GLN A 49 13.32 -8.66 8.46
CA GLN A 49 13.21 -7.21 8.55
C GLN A 49 11.90 -6.73 9.18
N ILE A 50 10.78 -7.45 9.01
CA ILE A 50 9.49 -7.10 9.62
C ILE A 50 9.60 -6.89 11.14
N ARG A 51 10.47 -7.64 11.83
CA ARG A 51 10.67 -7.54 13.28
C ARG A 51 11.73 -6.51 13.70
N GLU A 52 12.58 -6.10 12.78
CA GLU A 52 13.69 -5.18 13.02
C GLU A 52 13.32 -3.71 12.80
N HIS A 53 12.15 -3.45 12.20
CA HIS A 53 11.66 -2.11 11.88
C HIS A 53 10.59 -1.64 12.86
N ASP A 54 10.52 -0.33 13.07
CA ASP A 54 9.52 0.31 13.92
C ASP A 54 8.13 0.32 13.25
N ALA A 55 8.11 0.32 11.92
CA ALA A 55 6.90 0.28 11.11
C ALA A 55 7.11 -0.48 9.79
N VAL A 56 6.03 -1.08 9.29
CA VAL A 56 5.95 -1.81 8.03
C VAL A 56 4.81 -1.23 7.21
N VAL A 57 5.08 -0.97 5.93
CA VAL A 57 4.11 -0.51 4.94
C VAL A 57 4.00 -1.55 3.84
N LEU A 58 2.77 -1.99 3.56
CA LEU A 58 2.45 -2.82 2.41
C LEU A 58 1.88 -1.92 1.32
N LEU A 59 2.56 -1.82 0.17
CA LEU A 59 2.05 -1.05 -0.96
C LEU A 59 1.00 -1.83 -1.75
N HIS A 60 0.08 -1.11 -2.39
CA HIS A 60 -1.04 -1.68 -3.15
C HIS A 60 -0.63 -2.72 -4.20
N SER A 61 0.60 -2.64 -4.74
CA SER A 61 1.18 -3.66 -5.64
C SER A 61 1.13 -5.10 -5.12
N ILE A 62 1.04 -5.31 -3.79
CA ILE A 62 1.00 -6.65 -3.16
C ILE A 62 -0.34 -6.97 -2.51
N THR A 63 -1.35 -6.11 -2.69
CA THR A 63 -2.70 -6.27 -2.11
C THR A 63 -3.84 -5.94 -3.08
N ALA A 64 -3.52 -5.57 -4.33
CA ALA A 64 -4.48 -5.23 -5.37
C ALA A 64 -5.11 -6.48 -6.00
N ASP A 65 -4.35 -7.20 -6.83
CA ASP A 65 -4.90 -8.24 -7.72
C ASP A 65 -4.86 -9.65 -7.12
N ASP A 66 -3.85 -9.94 -6.31
CA ASP A 66 -3.68 -11.18 -5.55
C ASP A 66 -2.85 -10.90 -4.27
N LEU A 67 -2.74 -11.91 -3.41
CA LEU A 67 -1.92 -11.86 -2.20
C LEU A 67 -0.68 -12.76 -2.29
N ARG A 68 -0.30 -13.24 -3.49
CA ARG A 68 0.69 -14.31 -3.65
C ARG A 68 2.05 -13.98 -3.02
N TRP A 69 2.44 -12.70 -3.09
CA TRP A 69 3.73 -12.22 -2.62
C TRP A 69 3.75 -12.01 -1.11
N ILE A 70 2.62 -11.59 -0.54
CA ILE A 70 2.52 -11.20 0.86
C ILE A 70 2.02 -12.33 1.77
N LYS A 71 1.24 -13.27 1.23
CA LYS A 71 0.69 -14.42 1.96
C LYS A 71 1.77 -15.26 2.68
N PRO A 72 2.98 -15.51 2.12
CA PRO A 72 4.04 -16.22 2.84
C PRO A 72 4.62 -15.47 4.05
N LEU A 73 4.36 -14.16 4.17
CA LEU A 73 4.79 -13.30 5.26
C LEU A 73 3.68 -13.06 6.31
N GLU A 74 2.48 -13.65 6.11
CA GLU A 74 1.33 -13.45 7.00
C GLU A 74 1.65 -13.73 8.48
N PRO A 75 2.35 -14.83 8.85
CA PRO A 75 2.72 -15.09 10.25
C PRO A 75 3.60 -14.00 10.84
N GLU A 76 4.62 -13.55 10.09
CA GLU A 76 5.54 -12.51 10.54
C GLU A 76 4.86 -11.15 10.65
N LEU A 77 3.93 -10.82 9.75
CA LEU A 77 3.13 -9.60 9.82
C LEU A 77 2.17 -9.60 11.00
N ARG A 78 1.51 -10.74 11.27
CA ARG A 78 0.62 -10.89 12.43
C ARG A 78 1.42 -10.79 13.74
N ASP A 79 2.55 -11.49 13.80
CA ASP A 79 3.38 -11.63 15.00
C ASP A 79 4.57 -10.65 14.99
N ARG A 80 4.39 -9.46 14.39
CA ARG A 80 5.41 -8.41 14.19
C ARG A 80 5.84 -7.67 15.47
N GLY A 81 5.31 -8.05 16.62
CA GLY A 81 5.61 -7.41 17.90
C GLY A 81 5.07 -5.98 17.98
N ARG A 82 5.95 -5.01 18.22
CA ARG A 82 5.58 -3.59 18.41
C ARG A 82 5.53 -2.79 17.11
N ALA A 83 5.93 -3.37 15.99
CA ALA A 83 5.96 -2.67 14.72
C ALA A 83 4.54 -2.26 14.30
N ARG A 84 4.37 -1.00 13.89
CA ARG A 84 3.10 -0.53 13.29
C ARG A 84 2.97 -1.07 11.87
N LEU A 85 1.77 -1.45 11.45
CA LEU A 85 1.49 -1.95 10.10
C LEU A 85 0.49 -1.05 9.39
N ALA A 86 0.90 -0.51 8.26
CA ALA A 86 0.02 0.19 7.32
C ALA A 86 -0.14 -0.62 6.05
N VAL A 87 -1.38 -0.74 5.55
CA VAL A 87 -1.68 -1.46 4.32
C VAL A 87 -2.38 -0.54 3.34
N PHE A 88 -1.72 -0.27 2.22
CA PHE A 88 -2.28 0.48 1.11
C PHE A 88 -3.05 -0.49 0.24
N VAL A 89 -4.37 -0.38 0.22
CA VAL A 89 -5.20 -1.29 -0.55
C VAL A 89 -5.30 -0.79 -2.00
N GLY A 90 -5.19 -1.70 -2.96
CA GLY A 90 -5.48 -1.44 -4.36
C GLY A 90 -6.72 -2.20 -4.81
N ASN A 91 -7.32 -1.75 -5.92
CA ASN A 91 -8.46 -2.40 -6.57
C ASN A 91 -9.57 -2.78 -5.57
N GLU A 92 -10.11 -1.77 -4.88
CA GLU A 92 -11.16 -1.88 -3.84
C GLU A 92 -12.55 -2.13 -4.42
N TYR A 93 -12.66 -3.11 -5.31
CA TYR A 93 -13.88 -3.56 -5.95
C TYR A 93 -13.74 -5.03 -6.34
N ASN A 94 -14.86 -5.72 -6.57
CA ASN A 94 -14.84 -7.08 -7.10
C ASN A 94 -14.92 -7.01 -8.63
N ALA A 95 -13.83 -7.32 -9.33
CA ALA A 95 -13.86 -7.46 -10.79
C ALA A 95 -14.00 -8.94 -11.18
N PRO A 96 -14.72 -9.27 -12.26
CA PRO A 96 -14.80 -10.65 -12.77
C PRO A 96 -13.43 -11.27 -13.15
N ARG A 97 -12.38 -10.45 -13.29
CA ARG A 97 -11.03 -10.86 -13.69
C ARG A 97 -9.95 -10.63 -12.62
N THR A 98 -10.30 -10.11 -11.45
CA THR A 98 -9.37 -10.00 -10.32
C THR A 98 -9.37 -11.31 -9.56
N HIS A 99 -8.19 -11.86 -9.29
CA HIS A 99 -8.06 -13.12 -8.54
C HIS A 99 -8.30 -12.94 -7.05
N LEU A 100 -8.24 -11.70 -6.54
CA LEU A 100 -8.54 -11.34 -5.16
C LEU A 100 -9.93 -10.71 -5.03
N GLY A 101 -10.85 -11.44 -4.40
CA GLY A 101 -12.14 -10.87 -3.98
C GLY A 101 -12.03 -10.05 -2.69
N MET A 102 -12.95 -9.11 -2.49
CA MET A 102 -13.03 -8.29 -1.28
C MET A 102 -13.10 -9.12 0.01
N LYS A 103 -13.81 -10.25 0.01
CA LYS A 103 -13.91 -11.15 1.17
C LYS A 103 -12.55 -11.73 1.56
N GLU A 104 -11.77 -12.18 0.60
CA GLU A 104 -10.43 -12.74 0.87
C GLU A 104 -9.47 -11.65 1.35
N ARG A 105 -9.57 -10.45 0.78
CA ARG A 105 -8.78 -9.29 1.22
C ARG A 105 -9.10 -8.91 2.67
N ILE A 106 -10.38 -8.77 3.02
CA ILE A 106 -10.81 -8.48 4.40
C ILE A 106 -10.34 -9.61 5.34
N ALA A 107 -10.44 -10.87 4.92
CA ALA A 107 -9.94 -12.00 5.70
C ALA A 107 -8.43 -11.92 5.96
N PHE A 108 -7.63 -11.52 4.96
CA PHE A 108 -6.19 -11.26 5.15
C PHE A 108 -5.94 -10.12 6.13
N LEU A 109 -6.63 -8.98 5.97
CA LEU A 109 -6.50 -7.83 6.88
C LEU A 109 -6.86 -8.21 8.32
N ASN A 110 -7.91 -9.01 8.52
CA ASN A 110 -8.29 -9.55 9.83
C ASN A 110 -7.21 -10.42 10.47
N ARG A 111 -6.45 -11.18 9.67
CA ARG A 111 -5.37 -12.05 10.16
C ARG A 111 -4.13 -11.26 10.52
N VAL A 112 -3.73 -10.27 9.71
CA VAL A 112 -2.53 -9.46 9.97
C VAL A 112 -2.78 -8.27 10.89
N ARG A 113 -4.04 -7.87 11.11
CA ARG A 113 -4.47 -6.81 12.03
C ARG A 113 -3.65 -5.52 11.87
N PRO A 114 -3.75 -4.84 10.71
CA PRO A 114 -3.00 -3.61 10.51
C PRO A 114 -3.48 -2.51 11.45
N ASP A 115 -2.58 -1.59 11.77
CA ASP A 115 -2.91 -0.37 12.52
C ASP A 115 -3.60 0.66 11.60
N LEU A 116 -3.24 0.64 10.31
CA LEU A 116 -3.75 1.57 9.32
C LEU A 116 -4.11 0.84 8.02
N ILE A 117 -5.28 1.18 7.48
CA ILE A 117 -5.69 0.80 6.12
C ILE A 117 -5.78 2.09 5.31
N ALA A 118 -4.89 2.26 4.33
CA ALA A 118 -4.91 3.38 3.42
C ALA A 118 -5.71 2.97 2.17
N SER A 119 -6.87 3.61 2.00
CA SER A 119 -7.90 3.31 1.01
C SER A 119 -8.03 4.45 0.02
N GLN A 120 -8.31 4.13 -1.24
CA GLN A 120 -8.63 5.11 -2.28
C GLN A 120 -10.12 5.46 -2.30
N LEU A 121 -10.93 4.81 -1.47
CA LEU A 121 -12.34 5.14 -1.29
C LEU A 121 -12.50 6.45 -0.49
N LEU A 122 -13.68 7.04 -0.59
CA LEU A 122 -14.08 8.13 0.30
C LEU A 122 -14.04 7.68 1.76
N ALA A 123 -13.72 8.60 2.67
CA ALA A 123 -13.46 8.28 4.07
C ALA A 123 -14.60 7.48 4.73
N GLU A 124 -15.85 7.85 4.49
CA GLU A 124 -17.01 7.14 5.03
C GLU A 124 -17.15 5.71 4.48
N THR A 125 -16.91 5.54 3.17
CA THR A 125 -16.95 4.24 2.51
C THR A 125 -15.82 3.34 2.98
N ALA A 126 -14.60 3.88 3.14
CA ALA A 126 -13.46 3.15 3.68
C ALA A 126 -13.71 2.72 5.13
N ALA A 127 -14.24 3.63 5.96
CA ALA A 127 -14.58 3.34 7.34
C ALA A 127 -15.66 2.24 7.45
N TRP A 128 -16.70 2.29 6.62
CA TRP A 128 -17.73 1.26 6.56
C TRP A 128 -17.17 -0.09 6.10
N LEU A 129 -16.41 -0.11 5.00
CA LEU A 129 -15.92 -1.34 4.39
C LEU A 129 -14.95 -2.12 5.29
N TYR A 130 -14.14 -1.41 6.08
CA TYR A 130 -13.13 -2.00 6.95
C TYR A 130 -13.50 -1.99 8.44
N ALA A 131 -14.76 -1.69 8.78
CA ALA A 131 -15.24 -1.61 10.16
C ALA A 131 -15.00 -2.91 10.96
N GLU A 132 -14.97 -4.06 10.29
CA GLU A 132 -14.76 -5.36 10.92
C GLU A 132 -13.28 -5.71 11.13
N VAL A 133 -12.33 -4.90 10.65
CA VAL A 133 -10.90 -5.15 10.82
C VAL A 133 -10.42 -4.64 12.20
N PRO A 134 -10.08 -5.52 13.16
CA PRO A 134 -9.85 -5.11 14.54
C PRO A 134 -8.64 -4.19 14.68
N GLY A 135 -8.86 -3.04 15.32
CA GLY A 135 -7.79 -2.09 15.66
C GLY A 135 -7.25 -1.27 14.49
N ALA A 136 -7.76 -1.47 13.27
CA ALA A 136 -7.35 -0.71 12.10
C ALA A 136 -8.09 0.62 12.01
N ARG A 137 -7.36 1.70 11.71
CA ARG A 137 -7.97 2.95 11.24
C ARG A 137 -7.94 2.99 9.71
N ALA A 138 -9.11 3.09 9.08
CA ALA A 138 -9.18 3.35 7.64
C ALA A 138 -8.97 4.85 7.36
N LEU A 139 -8.13 5.18 6.38
CA LEU A 139 -7.91 6.55 5.90
C LEU A 139 -8.12 6.60 4.39
N SER A 140 -8.82 7.64 3.94
CA SER A 140 -8.88 7.99 2.53
C SER A 140 -7.57 8.66 2.10
N ILE A 141 -6.97 8.17 1.03
CA ILE A 141 -5.72 8.68 0.44
C ILE A 141 -5.89 8.88 -1.07
N PRO A 142 -5.14 9.80 -1.69
CA PRO A 142 -5.14 9.95 -3.14
C PRO A 142 -4.54 8.71 -3.83
N HIS A 143 -4.91 8.51 -5.09
CA HIS A 143 -4.32 7.44 -5.91
C HIS A 143 -2.80 7.58 -6.07
N ALA A 144 -2.34 8.81 -6.23
CA ALA A 144 -0.95 9.19 -6.42
C ALA A 144 -0.67 10.53 -5.73
N LEU A 145 0.52 10.67 -5.14
CA LEU A 145 0.98 11.90 -4.50
C LEU A 145 2.46 12.15 -4.83
N ASN A 146 2.82 12.11 -6.11
CA ASN A 146 4.18 12.39 -6.55
C ASN A 146 4.25 13.73 -7.30
N PRO A 147 4.59 14.84 -6.64
CA PRO A 147 4.65 16.16 -7.28
C PRO A 147 5.77 16.26 -8.33
N ALA A 148 6.74 15.34 -8.33
CA ALA A 148 7.75 15.28 -9.38
C ALA A 148 7.19 14.71 -10.70
N ARG A 149 6.09 13.94 -10.63
CA ARG A 149 5.44 13.30 -11.79
C ARG A 149 4.10 13.93 -12.15
N PHE A 150 3.28 14.22 -11.14
CA PHE A 150 1.94 14.79 -11.28
C PHE A 150 1.97 16.25 -10.85
N ARG A 151 2.37 17.12 -11.78
CA ARG A 151 2.32 18.57 -11.62
C ARG A 151 1.83 19.23 -12.91
N PRO A 152 1.12 20.36 -12.84
CA PRO A 152 0.81 21.16 -14.02
C PRO A 152 2.10 21.55 -14.73
N THR A 153 2.18 21.30 -16.04
CA THR A 153 3.25 21.81 -16.91
C THR A 153 2.86 23.08 -17.64
N LEU A 154 1.56 23.40 -17.66
CA LEU A 154 0.96 24.60 -18.24
C LEU A 154 0.16 25.33 -17.16
N ALA A 155 0.18 26.66 -17.18
CA ALA A 155 -0.70 27.47 -16.35
C ALA A 155 -2.17 27.24 -16.76
N ASP A 156 -3.11 27.42 -15.84
CA ASP A 156 -4.54 27.17 -16.11
C ASP A 156 -5.05 28.00 -17.30
N ALA A 157 -4.59 29.25 -17.42
CA ALA A 157 -4.92 30.15 -18.53
C ALA A 157 -4.39 29.71 -19.91
N GLU A 158 -3.43 28.78 -19.94
CA GLU A 158 -2.80 28.27 -21.16
C GLU A 158 -3.39 26.91 -21.59
N ARG A 159 -4.34 26.38 -20.81
CA ARG A 159 -4.98 25.09 -21.14
C ARG A 159 -6.03 25.31 -22.24
N PRO A 160 -5.94 24.61 -23.39
CA PRO A 160 -6.91 24.75 -24.47
C PRO A 160 -8.29 24.19 -24.12
N ILE A 161 -8.37 23.34 -23.08
CA ILE A 161 -9.59 22.74 -22.56
C ILE A 161 -9.48 22.74 -21.05
N ASP A 162 -10.51 23.25 -20.38
CA ASP A 162 -10.67 23.19 -18.94
C ASP A 162 -11.69 22.08 -18.58
N LEU A 163 -11.26 21.15 -17.74
CA LEU A 163 -12.09 20.10 -17.16
C LEU A 163 -11.92 20.14 -15.65
N GLY A 164 -12.82 20.83 -14.96
CA GLY A 164 -12.88 20.80 -13.50
C GLY A 164 -13.03 22.15 -12.80
N GLY A 165 -12.66 23.27 -13.44
CA GLY A 165 -12.84 24.62 -12.88
C GLY A 165 -11.91 24.97 -11.71
#